data_AF-A0A2H0VES4-F1
#
_entry.id   AF-A0A2H0VES4-F1
#
_cell.length_a   1.000
_cell.length_b   1.000
_cell.length_c   1.000
_cell.angle_alpha   90.00
_cell.angle_beta   90.00
_cell.angle_gamma   90.00
#
_symmetry.space_group_name_H-M   'P 1'
#
loop_
_entity.id
_entity.type
_entity.pdbx_description
1 polymer ?
#
loop_
_entity_poly.entity_id
_entity_poly.type
_entity_poly.pdbx_seq_one_letter_code
_entity_poly.pdbx_strand_id
1 'polypeptide(L)'
;MLPKEIKIRFWKNSFYWSLGFLTLWSIYYYFWQGFYNFGSFINALAGISAVMIAISFAFGTFTFYTDFLDTKLAYRKYFGLVGYWYAMLHVSLLAALHPQENFVNPVLKGIITQDQQLGAIAMLILTFMTVISHEKVPVLISPKLWRNSLRLGYLIYIVFIPRAILLDGPLWSAWFEGVSESLLLPPSLIASILGILVIVFRLSAPPIKFFKKSLIRVKTTPPVKVTSSAEVHTKGL
;
A
#
# COMPACT_ATOMS: atom_id res chain seq x y z
N MET A 1 16.28 6.63 -18.26
CA MET A 1 15.24 5.56 -18.25
C MET A 1 15.95 4.22 -18.09
N LEU A 2 15.37 3.26 -17.37
CA LEU A 2 15.99 1.92 -17.26
C LEU A 2 16.03 1.23 -18.63
N PRO A 3 17.10 0.48 -18.96
CA PRO A 3 17.14 -0.39 -20.14
C PRO A 3 15.93 -1.34 -20.18
N LYS A 4 15.44 -1.64 -21.38
CA LYS A 4 14.25 -2.49 -21.61
C LYS A 4 14.39 -3.86 -20.94
N GLU A 5 15.57 -4.45 -21.01
CA GLU A 5 15.90 -5.77 -20.43
C GLU A 5 15.71 -5.81 -18.91
N ILE A 6 16.19 -4.77 -18.22
CA ILE A 6 16.07 -4.66 -16.76
C ILE A 6 14.59 -4.54 -16.36
N LYS A 7 13.79 -3.78 -17.11
CA LYS A 7 12.35 -3.66 -16.86
C LYS A 7 11.62 -5.00 -17.02
N ILE A 8 11.96 -5.76 -18.06
CA ILE A 8 11.38 -7.09 -18.30
C ILE A 8 11.73 -8.03 -17.13
N ARG A 9 12.97 -7.99 -16.65
CA ARG A 9 13.40 -8.78 -15.49
C ARG A 9 12.58 -8.43 -14.24
N PHE A 10 12.36 -7.15 -13.95
CA PHE A 10 11.55 -6.74 -12.80
C PHE A 10 10.07 -7.14 -12.93
N TRP A 11 9.49 -7.02 -14.13
CA TRP A 11 8.13 -7.50 -14.41
C TRP A 11 8.01 -9.01 -14.19
N LYS A 12 8.89 -9.81 -14.81
CA LYS A 12 8.89 -11.27 -14.68
C LYS A 12 9.02 -11.70 -13.22
N ASN A 13 10.00 -11.14 -12.51
CA ASN A 13 10.21 -11.47 -11.10
C ASN A 13 9.00 -11.11 -10.24
N SER A 14 8.42 -9.91 -10.40
CA SER A 14 7.24 -9.49 -9.63
C SER A 14 6.03 -10.39 -9.92
N PHE A 15 5.87 -10.82 -11.17
CA PHE A 15 4.82 -11.75 -11.58
C PHE A 15 5.03 -13.16 -11.01
N TYR A 16 6.26 -13.69 -11.01
CA TYR A 16 6.53 -14.98 -10.38
C TYR A 16 6.31 -14.95 -8.87
N TRP A 17 6.72 -13.87 -8.20
CA TRP A 17 6.41 -13.66 -6.78
C TRP A 17 4.90 -13.62 -6.55
N SER A 18 4.15 -12.92 -7.40
CA SER A 18 2.69 -12.84 -7.23
C SER A 18 2.00 -14.17 -7.49
N LEU A 19 2.49 -15.01 -8.41
CA LEU A 19 2.00 -16.37 -8.57
C LEU A 19 2.24 -17.22 -7.30
N GLY A 20 3.45 -17.14 -6.72
CA GLY A 20 3.75 -17.82 -5.47
C GLY A 20 2.83 -17.38 -4.33
N PHE A 21 2.64 -16.06 -4.17
CA PHE A 21 1.71 -15.54 -3.17
C PHE A 21 0.25 -15.89 -3.48
N LEU A 22 -0.18 -15.91 -4.73
CA LEU A 22 -1.52 -16.35 -5.14
C LEU A 22 -1.74 -17.81 -4.73
N THR A 23 -0.79 -18.71 -5.03
CA THR A 23 -0.87 -20.10 -4.61
C THR A 23 -0.96 -20.24 -3.10
N LEU A 24 -0.12 -19.53 -2.34
CA LEU A 24 -0.18 -19.53 -0.87
C LEU A 24 -1.53 -19.02 -0.36
N TRP A 25 -2.06 -17.96 -0.97
CA TRP A 25 -3.35 -17.38 -0.59
C TRP A 25 -4.53 -18.29 -0.97
N SER A 26 -4.46 -18.99 -2.09
CA SER A 26 -5.44 -20.01 -2.49
C SER A 26 -5.44 -21.20 -1.54
N ILE A 27 -4.26 -21.68 -1.12
CA ILE A 27 -4.13 -22.72 -0.10
C ILE A 27 -4.73 -22.24 1.23
N TYR A 28 -4.44 -20.99 1.62
CA TYR A 28 -5.02 -20.38 2.81
C TYR A 28 -6.56 -20.38 2.74
N TYR A 29 -7.14 -19.96 1.62
CA TYR A 29 -8.60 -19.97 1.41
C TYR A 29 -9.18 -21.39 1.48
N TYR A 30 -8.50 -22.38 0.90
CA TYR A 30 -8.93 -23.77 0.95
C TYR A 30 -9.01 -24.27 2.40
N PHE A 31 -7.99 -24.02 3.21
CA PHE A 31 -8.02 -24.40 4.63
C PHE A 31 -9.02 -23.57 5.45
N TRP A 32 -9.27 -22.32 5.07
CA TRP A 32 -10.22 -21.46 5.77
C TRP A 32 -11.69 -21.85 5.49
N GLN A 33 -12.05 -22.16 4.23
CA GLN A 33 -13.41 -22.56 3.82
C GLN A 33 -13.69 -24.06 3.87
N GLY A 34 -12.66 -24.90 3.90
CA GLY A 34 -12.78 -26.36 3.76
C GLY A 34 -13.00 -26.86 2.32
N PHE A 35 -13.31 -25.96 1.38
CA PHE A 35 -13.44 -26.26 -0.05
C PHE A 35 -12.85 -25.12 -0.89
N TYR A 36 -12.55 -25.42 -2.16
CA TYR A 36 -12.03 -24.43 -3.09
C TYR A 36 -12.86 -24.45 -4.37
N ASN A 37 -13.64 -23.38 -4.58
CA ASN A 37 -14.43 -23.21 -5.79
C ASN A 37 -13.97 -21.96 -6.56
N PHE A 38 -14.66 -21.66 -7.67
CA PHE A 38 -14.31 -20.50 -8.49
C PHE A 38 -14.52 -19.16 -7.76
N GLY A 39 -15.50 -19.09 -6.84
CA GLY A 39 -15.68 -17.95 -5.95
C GLY A 39 -14.52 -17.77 -4.97
N SER A 40 -14.00 -18.86 -4.40
CA SER A 40 -12.78 -18.86 -3.57
C SER A 40 -11.58 -18.30 -4.35
N PHE A 41 -11.44 -18.68 -5.63
CA PHE A 41 -10.40 -18.13 -6.50
C PHE A 41 -10.57 -16.61 -6.72
N ILE A 42 -11.78 -16.13 -6.99
CA ILE A 42 -12.03 -14.69 -7.17
C ILE A 42 -11.71 -13.91 -5.89
N ASN A 43 -12.08 -14.44 -4.73
CA ASN A 43 -11.73 -13.82 -3.44
C ASN A 43 -10.23 -13.87 -3.18
N ALA A 44 -9.55 -14.94 -3.60
CA ALA A 44 -8.09 -15.01 -3.54
C ALA A 44 -7.43 -13.94 -4.42
N LEU A 45 -8.01 -13.59 -5.58
CA LEU A 45 -7.54 -12.47 -6.43
C LEU A 45 -7.63 -11.11 -5.72
N ALA A 46 -8.69 -10.87 -4.94
CA ALA A 46 -8.80 -9.66 -4.13
C ALA A 46 -7.73 -9.63 -3.02
N GLY A 47 -7.55 -10.75 -2.33
CA GLY A 47 -6.55 -10.90 -1.28
C GLY A 47 -5.11 -10.68 -1.79
N ILE A 48 -4.72 -11.35 -2.88
CA ILE A 48 -3.39 -11.14 -3.48
C ILE A 48 -3.20 -9.71 -3.97
N SER A 49 -4.24 -9.08 -4.52
CA SER A 49 -4.18 -7.68 -4.92
C SER A 49 -3.81 -6.79 -3.74
N ALA A 50 -4.52 -6.94 -2.62
CA ALA A 50 -4.26 -6.20 -1.38
C ALA A 50 -2.83 -6.44 -0.87
N VAL A 51 -2.36 -7.69 -0.86
CA VAL A 51 -0.99 -8.04 -0.43
C VAL A 51 0.07 -7.41 -1.34
N MET A 52 -0.09 -7.48 -2.66
CA MET A 52 0.85 -6.89 -3.63
C MET A 52 0.92 -5.36 -3.51
N ILE A 53 -0.24 -4.72 -3.32
CA ILE A 53 -0.32 -3.28 -3.06
C ILE A 53 0.34 -2.93 -1.72
N ALA A 54 0.09 -3.71 -0.66
CA ALA A 54 0.73 -3.56 0.65
C ALA A 54 2.24 -3.64 0.58
N ILE A 55 2.76 -4.66 -0.08
CA ILE A 55 4.21 -4.83 -0.31
C ILE A 55 4.77 -3.63 -1.08
N SER A 56 4.10 -3.15 -2.13
CA SER A 56 4.51 -1.97 -2.88
C SER A 56 4.68 -0.73 -1.98
N PHE A 57 3.71 -0.45 -1.11
CA PHE A 57 3.80 0.69 -0.19
C PHE A 57 4.82 0.46 0.92
N ALA A 58 4.94 -0.76 1.42
CA ALA A 58 5.91 -1.14 2.44
C ALA A 58 7.35 -0.91 1.95
N PHE A 59 7.70 -1.29 0.70
CA PHE A 59 9.03 -1.06 0.12
C PHE A 59 9.47 0.41 0.24
N GLY A 60 8.55 1.36 -0.02
CA GLY A 60 8.88 2.79 0.04
C GLY A 60 9.10 3.31 1.46
N THR A 61 8.69 2.56 2.47
CA THR A 61 8.89 2.91 3.89
C THR A 61 10.05 2.14 4.50
N PHE A 62 10.26 0.87 4.12
CA PHE A 62 11.43 0.10 4.57
C PHE A 62 12.76 0.71 4.14
N THR A 63 12.85 1.28 2.93
CA THR A 63 14.08 1.98 2.50
C THR A 63 14.41 3.20 3.35
N PHE A 64 13.48 3.73 4.13
CA PHE A 64 13.79 4.80 5.09
C PHE A 64 14.56 4.29 6.32
N TYR A 65 14.38 3.01 6.66
CA TYR A 65 14.97 2.38 7.83
C TYR A 65 16.26 1.64 7.52
N THR A 66 16.37 1.09 6.31
CA THR A 66 17.46 0.19 5.92
C THR A 66 17.98 0.53 4.54
N ASP A 67 19.30 0.66 4.41
CA ASP A 67 19.96 0.90 3.12
C ASP A 67 19.98 -0.36 2.23
N PHE A 68 19.79 -1.55 2.82
CA PHE A 68 19.80 -2.83 2.10
C PHE A 68 18.74 -2.92 1.00
N LEU A 69 17.59 -2.25 1.18
CA LEU A 69 16.47 -2.33 0.24
C LEU A 69 16.53 -1.27 -0.87
N ASP A 70 17.48 -0.34 -0.86
CA ASP A 70 17.58 0.70 -1.88
C ASP A 70 17.77 0.13 -3.28
N THR A 71 18.57 -0.95 -3.39
CA THR A 71 18.77 -1.68 -4.65
C THR A 71 17.49 -2.34 -5.17
N LYS A 72 16.53 -2.61 -4.28
CA LYS A 72 15.25 -3.27 -4.60
C LYS A 72 14.08 -2.29 -4.70
N LEU A 73 14.30 -0.99 -4.51
CA LEU A 73 13.25 0.02 -4.58
C LEU A 73 12.55 0.06 -5.95
N ALA A 74 13.24 -0.33 -7.02
CA ALA A 74 12.66 -0.44 -8.35
C ALA A 74 11.46 -1.41 -8.42
N TYR A 75 11.45 -2.47 -7.61
CA TYR A 75 10.35 -3.46 -7.57
C TYR A 75 9.03 -2.88 -7.07
N ARG A 76 9.07 -1.79 -6.29
CA ARG A 76 7.88 -1.14 -5.74
C ARG A 76 6.82 -0.86 -6.80
N LYS A 77 7.23 -0.28 -7.94
CA LYS A 77 6.32 0.04 -9.05
C LYS A 77 5.66 -1.21 -9.62
N TYR A 78 6.44 -2.27 -9.82
CA TYR A 78 5.97 -3.50 -10.47
C TYR A 78 5.03 -4.29 -9.56
N PHE A 79 5.31 -4.40 -8.25
CA PHE A 79 4.36 -5.00 -7.31
C PHE A 79 3.02 -4.26 -7.25
N GLY A 80 3.04 -2.93 -7.24
CA GLY A 80 1.82 -2.12 -7.25
C GLY A 80 0.99 -2.32 -8.52
N LEU A 81 1.66 -2.37 -9.70
CA LEU A 81 0.99 -2.62 -10.98
C LEU A 81 0.42 -4.03 -11.07
N VAL A 82 1.16 -5.04 -10.63
CA VAL A 82 0.67 -6.43 -10.59
C VAL A 82 -0.54 -6.55 -9.66
N GLY A 83 -0.47 -5.96 -8.46
CA GLY A 83 -1.61 -5.89 -7.55
C GLY A 83 -2.83 -5.20 -8.16
N TYR A 84 -2.62 -4.09 -8.88
CA TYR A 84 -3.69 -3.42 -9.63
C TYR A 84 -4.35 -4.32 -10.67
N TRP A 85 -3.56 -5.05 -11.48
CA TRP A 85 -4.11 -5.96 -12.48
C TRP A 85 -4.91 -7.11 -11.86
N TYR A 86 -4.51 -7.62 -10.68
CA TYR A 86 -5.33 -8.58 -9.94
C TYR A 86 -6.63 -7.98 -9.41
N ALA A 87 -6.62 -6.74 -8.91
CA ALA A 87 -7.86 -6.04 -8.52
C ALA A 87 -8.79 -5.84 -9.72
N MET A 88 -8.23 -5.43 -10.86
CA MET A 88 -9.00 -5.26 -12.08
C MET A 88 -9.60 -6.59 -12.55
N LEU A 89 -8.82 -7.66 -12.56
CA LEU A 89 -9.30 -9.01 -12.89
C LEU A 89 -10.39 -9.47 -11.92
N HIS A 90 -10.22 -9.26 -10.62
CA HIS A 90 -11.23 -9.58 -9.60
C HIS A 90 -12.56 -8.87 -9.89
N VAL A 91 -12.53 -7.54 -10.10
CA VAL A 91 -13.74 -6.75 -10.40
C VAL A 91 -14.37 -7.18 -11.74
N SER A 92 -13.57 -7.45 -12.77
CA SER A 92 -14.08 -7.92 -14.06
C SER A 92 -14.74 -9.29 -13.96
N LEU A 93 -14.16 -10.23 -13.21
CA LEU A 93 -14.75 -11.55 -13.00
C LEU A 93 -16.03 -11.47 -12.14
N LEU A 94 -16.03 -10.63 -11.11
CA LEU A 94 -17.22 -10.39 -10.29
C LEU A 94 -18.37 -9.79 -11.11
N ALA A 95 -18.05 -8.88 -12.04
CA ALA A 95 -19.00 -8.31 -12.99
C ALA A 95 -19.54 -9.35 -13.98
N ALA A 96 -18.68 -10.27 -14.45
CA ALA A 96 -19.06 -11.31 -15.39
C ALA A 96 -19.94 -12.40 -14.78
N LEU A 97 -19.69 -12.78 -13.51
CA LEU A 97 -20.44 -13.85 -12.84
C LEU A 97 -21.81 -13.39 -12.33
N HIS A 98 -21.87 -12.19 -11.75
CA HIS A 98 -23.06 -11.67 -11.10
C HIS A 98 -23.46 -10.30 -11.68
N PRO A 99 -23.69 -10.20 -13.01
CA PRO A 99 -23.94 -8.91 -13.66
C PRO A 99 -25.22 -8.25 -13.14
N GLN A 100 -26.25 -9.06 -12.84
CA GLN A 100 -27.52 -8.55 -12.36
C GLN A 100 -27.42 -7.95 -10.96
N GLU A 101 -26.80 -8.68 -10.03
CA GLU A 101 -26.71 -8.28 -8.62
C GLU A 101 -25.74 -7.10 -8.43
N ASN A 102 -24.61 -7.10 -9.14
CA ASN A 102 -23.55 -6.13 -8.91
C ASN A 102 -23.66 -4.86 -9.76
N PHE A 103 -24.32 -4.91 -10.93
CA PHE A 103 -24.35 -3.77 -11.86
C PHE A 103 -25.77 -3.37 -12.26
N VAL A 104 -26.57 -4.31 -12.76
CA VAL A 104 -27.88 -3.97 -13.34
C VAL A 104 -28.87 -3.53 -12.26
N ASN A 105 -29.05 -4.31 -11.19
CA ASN A 105 -30.01 -4.01 -10.14
C ASN A 105 -29.70 -2.71 -9.37
N PRO A 106 -28.45 -2.44 -8.96
CA PRO A 106 -28.12 -1.19 -8.28
C PRO A 106 -28.38 0.05 -9.15
N VAL A 107 -28.07 -0.03 -10.44
CA VAL A 107 -28.26 1.08 -11.39
C VAL A 107 -29.74 1.29 -11.69
N LEU A 108 -30.50 0.22 -11.97
CA LEU A 108 -31.93 0.32 -12.29
C LEU A 108 -32.77 0.74 -11.09
N LYS A 109 -32.43 0.29 -9.89
CA LYS A 109 -33.16 0.63 -8.65
C LYS A 109 -32.68 1.94 -8.03
N GLY A 110 -31.57 2.51 -8.50
CA GLY A 110 -30.94 3.70 -7.91
C GLY A 110 -30.35 3.48 -6.51
N ILE A 111 -30.23 2.22 -6.07
CA ILE A 111 -29.71 1.86 -4.74
C ILE A 111 -28.30 1.32 -4.92
N ILE A 112 -27.31 2.22 -4.96
CA ILE A 112 -25.90 1.84 -4.92
C ILE A 112 -25.54 1.52 -3.47
N THR A 113 -25.14 0.27 -3.21
CA THR A 113 -24.74 -0.15 -1.87
C THR A 113 -23.45 0.56 -1.44
N GLN A 114 -23.26 0.77 -0.13
CA GLN A 114 -22.06 1.43 0.40
C GLN A 114 -20.77 0.68 0.03
N ASP A 115 -20.79 -0.66 -0.01
CA ASP A 115 -19.66 -1.47 -0.48
C ASP A 115 -19.30 -1.16 -1.94
N GLN A 116 -20.28 -1.09 -2.84
CA GLN A 116 -20.06 -0.77 -4.24
C GLN A 116 -19.46 0.63 -4.42
N GLN A 117 -19.91 1.62 -3.64
CA GLN A 117 -19.35 2.97 -3.67
C GLN A 117 -17.88 2.97 -3.24
N LEU A 118 -17.57 2.32 -2.12
CA LEU A 118 -16.19 2.22 -1.63
C LEU A 118 -15.30 1.44 -2.60
N GLY A 119 -15.81 0.35 -3.19
CA GLY A 119 -15.13 -0.42 -4.23
C GLY A 119 -14.83 0.41 -5.48
N ALA A 120 -15.79 1.22 -5.94
CA ALA A 120 -15.60 2.11 -7.09
C ALA A 120 -14.56 3.20 -6.80
N ILE A 121 -14.63 3.85 -5.63
CA ILE A 121 -13.65 4.86 -5.19
C ILE A 121 -12.25 4.24 -5.10
N ALA A 122 -12.15 3.05 -4.51
CA ALA A 122 -10.92 2.25 -4.43
C ALA A 122 -10.29 2.03 -5.82
N MET A 123 -11.10 1.56 -6.78
CA MET A 123 -10.63 1.31 -8.15
C MET A 123 -10.24 2.60 -8.87
N LEU A 124 -10.93 3.72 -8.63
CA LEU A 124 -10.57 5.02 -9.18
C LEU A 124 -9.21 5.48 -8.66
N ILE A 125 -8.97 5.38 -7.35
CA ILE A 125 -7.67 5.72 -6.73
C ILE A 125 -6.56 4.84 -7.31
N LEU A 126 -6.80 3.54 -7.43
CA LEU A 126 -5.83 2.60 -8.00
C LEU A 126 -5.53 2.91 -9.47
N THR A 127 -6.55 3.19 -10.27
CA THR A 127 -6.39 3.54 -11.69
C THR A 127 -5.58 4.82 -11.84
N PHE A 128 -5.89 5.84 -11.05
CA PHE A 128 -5.12 7.08 -11.00
C PHE A 128 -3.65 6.83 -10.64
N MET A 129 -3.39 5.99 -9.64
CA MET A 129 -2.03 5.61 -9.24
C MET A 129 -1.27 4.84 -10.33
N THR A 130 -1.97 3.95 -11.05
CA THR A 130 -1.42 3.23 -12.21
C THR A 130 -1.05 4.18 -13.34
N VAL A 131 -1.93 5.13 -13.68
CA VAL A 131 -1.68 6.16 -14.70
C VAL A 131 -0.47 7.02 -14.32
N ILE A 132 -0.41 7.52 -13.08
CA ILE A 132 0.70 8.35 -12.59
C ILE A 132 2.04 7.60 -12.52
N SER A 133 1.99 6.27 -12.41
CA SER A 133 3.19 5.43 -12.41
C SER A 133 3.81 5.26 -13.81
N HIS A 134 3.18 5.79 -14.86
CA HIS A 134 3.71 5.75 -16.22
C HIS A 134 4.96 6.63 -16.37
N GLU A 135 5.95 6.17 -17.13
CA GLU A 135 7.29 6.79 -17.18
C GLU A 135 7.32 8.18 -17.81
N LYS A 136 6.34 8.49 -18.66
CA LYS A 136 6.20 9.81 -19.29
C LYS A 136 5.59 10.86 -18.34
N VAL A 137 4.83 10.43 -17.32
CA VAL A 137 4.11 11.35 -16.44
C VAL A 137 5.05 12.25 -15.63
N PRO A 138 6.14 11.77 -14.99
CA PRO A 138 7.07 12.65 -14.27
C PRO A 138 7.77 13.72 -15.12
N VAL A 139 7.77 13.55 -16.45
CA VAL A 139 8.30 14.54 -17.40
C VAL A 139 7.22 15.55 -17.78
N LEU A 140 5.97 15.10 -17.88
CA LEU A 140 4.81 15.95 -18.18
C LEU A 140 4.37 16.81 -16.99
N ILE A 141 4.43 16.26 -15.77
CA ILE A 141 4.10 16.98 -14.53
C ILE A 141 5.36 17.25 -13.72
N SER A 142 5.41 18.40 -13.05
CA SER A 142 6.54 18.77 -12.18
C SER A 142 6.89 17.62 -11.20
N PRO A 143 8.18 17.32 -10.97
CA PRO A 143 8.60 16.26 -10.05
C PRO A 143 8.02 16.40 -8.64
N LYS A 144 7.74 17.63 -8.19
CA LYS A 144 7.10 17.91 -6.90
C LYS A 144 5.66 17.42 -6.87
N LEU A 145 4.88 17.71 -7.91
CA LEU A 145 3.49 17.26 -8.04
C LEU A 145 3.43 15.74 -8.17
N TRP A 146 4.27 15.15 -9.02
CA TRP A 146 4.33 13.70 -9.18
C TRP A 146 4.58 12.96 -7.85
N ARG A 147 5.55 13.44 -7.06
CA ARG A 147 5.85 12.87 -5.73
C ARG A 147 4.71 13.06 -4.73
N ASN A 148 3.97 14.16 -4.82
CA ASN A 148 2.82 14.40 -3.95
C ASN A 148 1.64 13.50 -4.35
N SER A 149 1.36 13.36 -5.65
CA SER A 149 0.30 12.47 -6.14
C SER A 149 0.55 11.01 -5.77
N LEU A 150 1.80 10.55 -5.82
CA LEU A 150 2.14 9.19 -5.36
C LEU A 150 1.87 8.94 -3.86
N ARG A 151 1.74 10.00 -3.05
CA ARG A 151 1.35 9.87 -1.63
C ARG A 151 -0.16 9.74 -1.46
N LEU A 152 -0.96 10.16 -2.45
CA LEU A 152 -2.40 9.92 -2.43
C LEU A 152 -2.72 8.43 -2.48
N GLY A 153 -1.77 7.60 -2.93
CA GLY A 153 -1.89 6.15 -2.87
C GLY A 153 -2.18 5.60 -1.47
N TYR A 154 -1.80 6.27 -0.38
CA TYR A 154 -2.15 5.82 0.99
C TYR A 154 -3.64 5.99 1.30
N LEU A 155 -4.37 6.86 0.58
CA LEU A 155 -5.81 7.01 0.72
C LEU A 155 -6.55 5.71 0.40
N ILE A 156 -5.93 4.79 -0.35
CA ILE A 156 -6.54 3.50 -0.63
C ILE A 156 -6.86 2.71 0.65
N TYR A 157 -6.02 2.77 1.67
CA TYR A 157 -6.26 2.05 2.92
C TYR A 157 -7.37 2.69 3.76
N ILE A 158 -7.54 4.00 3.64
CA ILE A 158 -8.67 4.73 4.25
C ILE A 158 -9.99 4.25 3.64
N VAL A 159 -9.98 3.79 2.40
CA VAL A 159 -11.16 3.23 1.72
C VAL A 159 -11.29 1.72 1.96
N PHE A 160 -10.20 0.97 1.86
CA PHE A 160 -10.19 -0.49 1.96
C PHE A 160 -10.57 -0.99 3.36
N ILE A 161 -10.05 -0.37 4.43
CA ILE A 161 -10.30 -0.84 5.79
C ILE A 161 -11.78 -0.70 6.16
N PRO A 162 -12.44 0.47 6.01
CA PRO A 162 -13.88 0.57 6.24
C PRO A 162 -14.71 -0.34 5.34
N ARG A 163 -14.31 -0.51 4.07
CA ARG A 163 -14.98 -1.45 3.16
C ARG A 163 -14.93 -2.88 3.70
N ALA A 164 -13.76 -3.33 4.16
CA ALA A 164 -13.60 -4.65 4.74
C ALA A 164 -14.42 -4.82 6.03
N ILE A 165 -14.49 -3.79 6.88
CA ILE A 165 -15.34 -3.77 8.07
C ILE A 165 -16.84 -3.88 7.70
N LEU A 166 -17.28 -3.16 6.67
CA LEU A 166 -18.68 -3.19 6.24
C LEU A 166 -19.07 -4.55 5.63
N LEU A 167 -18.17 -5.14 4.85
CA LEU A 167 -18.44 -6.40 4.14
C LEU A 167 -18.30 -7.62 5.08
N ASP A 168 -17.22 -7.68 5.84
CA ASP A 168 -16.84 -8.87 6.62
C ASP A 168 -16.84 -8.61 8.13
N GLY A 169 -17.32 -7.45 8.60
CA GLY A 169 -17.42 -7.14 10.04
C GLY A 169 -18.16 -8.20 10.85
N PRO A 170 -19.34 -8.68 10.40
CA PRO A 170 -20.03 -9.78 11.07
C PRO A 170 -19.24 -11.09 11.09
N LEU A 171 -18.46 -11.36 10.04
CA LEU A 171 -17.58 -12.53 9.98
C LEU A 171 -16.44 -12.39 10.99
N TRP A 172 -15.89 -11.18 11.15
CA TRP A 172 -14.84 -10.91 12.12
C TRP A 172 -15.34 -11.05 13.55
N SER A 173 -16.53 -10.53 13.88
CA SER A 173 -17.11 -10.67 15.21
C SER A 173 -17.40 -12.13 15.54
N ALA A 174 -18.00 -12.88 14.61
CA ALA A 174 -18.25 -14.31 14.79
C ALA A 174 -16.95 -15.11 15.04
N TRP A 175 -15.85 -14.70 14.39
CA TRP A 175 -14.54 -15.29 14.63
C TRP A 175 -13.97 -14.93 16.01
N PHE A 176 -14.05 -13.66 16.43
CA PHE A 176 -13.61 -13.22 17.76
C PHE A 176 -14.39 -13.86 18.91
N GLU A 177 -15.68 -14.13 18.70
CA GLU A 177 -16.55 -14.80 19.67
C GLU A 177 -16.34 -16.32 19.71
N GLY A 178 -15.51 -16.87 18.83
CA GLY A 178 -15.26 -18.32 18.73
C GLY A 178 -16.45 -19.10 18.18
N VAL A 179 -17.40 -18.43 17.53
CA VAL A 179 -18.60 -19.04 16.91
C VAL A 179 -18.26 -19.61 15.53
N SER A 180 -17.22 -19.10 14.87
CA SER A 180 -16.81 -19.60 13.55
C SER A 180 -16.18 -20.99 13.63
N GLU A 181 -16.53 -21.85 12.67
CA GLU A 181 -15.96 -23.20 12.55
C GLU A 181 -14.47 -23.21 12.20
N SER A 182 -13.94 -22.11 11.64
CA SER A 182 -12.54 -21.99 11.22
C SER A 182 -11.66 -21.42 12.33
N LEU A 183 -10.58 -22.14 12.66
CA LEU A 183 -9.54 -21.65 13.58
C LEU A 183 -8.70 -20.51 12.94
N LEU A 184 -8.66 -20.45 11.61
CA LEU A 184 -7.84 -19.51 10.86
C LEU A 184 -8.50 -18.12 10.78
N LEU A 185 -7.69 -17.06 10.76
CA LEU A 185 -8.18 -15.68 10.68
C LEU A 185 -8.97 -15.45 9.38
N PRO A 186 -10.04 -14.63 9.40
CA PRO A 186 -10.69 -14.22 8.17
C PRO A 186 -9.69 -13.58 7.19
N PRO A 187 -9.65 -13.96 5.91
CA PRO A 187 -8.68 -13.43 4.95
C PRO A 187 -8.71 -11.89 4.82
N SER A 188 -9.88 -11.28 4.91
CA SER A 188 -10.06 -9.83 4.88
C SER A 188 -9.55 -9.13 6.14
N LEU A 189 -9.56 -9.82 7.29
CA LEU A 189 -8.94 -9.33 8.52
C LEU A 189 -7.42 -9.26 8.35
N ILE A 190 -6.80 -10.29 7.76
CA ILE A 190 -5.35 -10.28 7.47
C ILE A 190 -4.99 -9.12 6.53
N ALA A 191 -5.75 -8.94 5.44
CA ALA A 191 -5.54 -7.84 4.51
C ALA A 191 -5.68 -6.47 5.19
N SER A 192 -6.64 -6.33 6.11
CA SER A 192 -6.87 -5.11 6.88
C SER A 192 -5.72 -4.83 7.87
N ILE A 193 -5.22 -5.87 8.57
CA ILE A 193 -4.04 -5.77 9.44
C ILE A 193 -2.81 -5.33 8.62
N LEU A 194 -2.59 -5.91 7.44
CA LEU A 194 -1.51 -5.48 6.54
C LEU A 194 -1.66 -4.01 6.14
N GLY A 195 -2.88 -3.56 5.83
CA GLY A 195 -3.15 -2.16 5.51
C GLY A 195 -2.86 -1.22 6.69
N ILE A 196 -3.27 -1.58 7.90
CA ILE A 196 -2.99 -0.83 9.13
C ILE A 196 -1.48 -0.77 9.37
N LEU A 197 -0.76 -1.90 9.25
CA LEU A 197 0.69 -1.94 9.40
C LEU A 197 1.38 -0.99 8.41
N VAL A 198 0.94 -0.96 7.15
CA VAL A 198 1.47 -0.03 6.14
C VAL A 198 1.24 1.43 6.53
N ILE A 199 0.05 1.78 7.04
CA ILE A 199 -0.24 3.14 7.52
C ILE A 199 0.65 3.49 8.72
N VAL A 200 0.72 2.62 9.73
CA VAL A 200 1.51 2.83 10.94
C VAL A 200 2.99 3.00 10.60
N PHE A 201 3.54 2.11 9.76
CA PHE A 201 4.91 2.25 9.27
C PHE A 201 5.11 3.59 8.57
N ARG A 202 4.15 4.03 7.75
CA ARG A 202 4.26 5.31 7.08
C ARG A 202 4.25 6.50 8.05
N LEU A 203 3.38 6.47 9.04
CA LEU A 203 3.24 7.52 10.07
C LEU A 203 4.43 7.56 11.03
N SER A 204 5.17 6.46 11.17
CA SER A 204 6.39 6.41 11.98
C SER A 204 7.59 7.16 11.36
N ALA A 205 7.60 7.38 10.03
CA ALA A 205 8.73 8.00 9.35
C ALA A 205 8.92 9.52 9.63
N PRO A 206 7.87 10.37 9.65
CA PRO A 206 8.02 11.80 9.95
C PRO A 206 8.62 12.12 11.34
N PRO A 207 8.20 11.48 12.46
CA PRO A 207 8.82 11.68 13.76
C PRO A 207 10.33 11.40 13.73
N ILE A 208 10.73 10.30 13.10
CA ILE A 208 12.15 9.90 13.04
C ILE A 208 12.97 10.88 12.21
N LYS A 209 12.41 11.42 11.13
CA LYS A 209 13.06 12.52 10.38
C LYS A 209 13.25 13.76 11.24
N PHE A 210 12.26 14.09 12.06
CA PHE A 210 12.33 15.21 12.98
C PHE A 210 13.44 15.01 14.03
N PHE A 211 13.52 13.83 14.66
CA PHE A 211 14.58 13.48 15.62
C PHE A 211 15.98 13.46 15.00
N LYS A 212 16.15 12.90 13.78
CA LYS A 212 17.45 12.95 13.09
C LYS A 212 17.88 14.39 12.78
N LYS A 213 16.94 15.26 12.39
CA LYS A 213 17.23 16.67 12.09
C LYS A 213 17.60 17.46 13.35
N SER A 214 16.98 17.19 14.49
CA SER A 214 17.32 17.86 15.76
C SER A 214 18.71 17.45 16.25
N LEU A 215 19.07 16.16 16.19
CA LEU A 215 20.39 15.66 16.59
C LEU A 215 21.54 16.27 15.77
N ILE A 216 21.36 16.44 14.45
CA ILE A 216 22.40 17.03 13.60
C ILE A 216 22.61 18.52 13.93
N ARG A 217 21.53 19.27 14.20
CA ARG A 217 21.63 20.70 14.58
C ARG A 217 22.47 20.91 15.84
N VAL A 218 22.33 20.04 16.84
CA VAL A 218 23.10 20.12 18.09
C VAL A 218 24.60 20.00 17.82
N LYS A 219 25.00 19.06 16.94
CA LYS A 219 26.42 18.84 16.58
C LYS A 219 27.06 19.98 15.79
N THR A 220 26.27 20.78 15.06
CA THR A 220 26.79 21.86 14.20
C THR A 220 26.81 23.23 14.87
N THR A 221 26.43 23.35 16.15
CA THR A 221 26.56 24.61 16.88
C THR A 221 28.05 24.89 17.04
N PRO A 222 28.62 25.91 16.36
CA PRO A 222 30.05 26.18 16.48
C PRO A 222 30.37 26.49 17.94
N PRO A 223 31.54 26.07 18.46
CA PRO A 223 31.94 26.44 19.80
C PRO A 223 31.88 27.97 19.90
N VAL A 224 31.17 28.46 20.91
CA VAL A 224 31.10 29.89 21.22
C VAL A 224 32.54 30.38 21.30
N LYS A 225 32.94 31.25 20.37
CA LYS A 225 34.22 31.95 20.48
C LYS A 225 34.14 32.73 21.78
N VAL A 226 34.80 32.24 22.82
CA VAL A 226 35.04 32.99 24.04
C VAL A 226 35.93 34.14 23.60
N THR A 227 35.33 35.30 23.33
CA THR A 227 36.07 36.54 23.18
C THR A 227 36.74 36.80 24.51
N SER A 228 38.04 36.48 24.56
CA SER A 228 38.93 36.86 25.64
C SER A 228 38.97 38.40 25.72
N SER A 229 38.05 38.96 26.50
CA SER A 229 38.06 40.35 26.93
C SER A 229 39.16 40.52 27.98
N ALA A 230 40.42 40.39 27.59
CA ALA A 230 41.57 40.62 28.47
C ALA A 230 42.69 41.27 27.66
N GLU A 231 42.66 42.61 27.61
CA GLU A 231 43.78 43.54 27.44
C GLU A 231 43.14 44.95 27.48
N VAL A 232 42.57 45.37 28.61
CA VAL A 232 43.23 46.15 29.67
C VAL A 232 44.38 47.02 29.15
N HIS A 233 43.98 48.23 28.74
CA HIS A 233 44.65 49.51 29.01
C HIS A 233 46.12 49.45 29.50
N THR A 234 47.05 49.78 28.61
CA THR A 234 48.24 50.57 28.96
C THR A 234 48.23 51.88 28.19
N LYS A 235 47.69 52.91 28.84
CA LYS A 235 47.85 54.32 28.45
C LYS A 235 49.22 54.80 28.91
N GLY A 236 49.95 55.45 28.00
CA GLY A 236 50.70 56.68 28.24
C GLY A 236 51.99 56.58 29.05
N LEU A 237 53.12 56.72 28.35
CA LEU A 237 54.20 57.66 28.67
C LEU A 237 54.99 57.95 27.38
#